data_AF-A0A183ULB9-F1
#
_entry.id   AF-A0A183ULB9-F1
#
_cell.length_a   1.000
_cell.length_b   1.000
_cell.length_c   1.000
_cell.angle_alpha   90.00
_cell.angle_beta   90.00
_cell.angle_gamma   90.00
#
_symmetry.space_group_name_H-M   'P 1'
#
loop_
_entity.id
_entity.type
_entity.pdbx_description
1 polymer ?
#
loop_
_entity_poly.entity_id
_entity_poly.type
_entity_poly.pdbx_seq_one_letter_code
_entity_poly.pdbx_strand_id
1 'polypeptide(L)'
;MNNIRLCLESVYEQEGLNPRNVVVAFDSSYPEVLDLSALFRVRSLPLNTSSSYSELLVKSLSQMMSAFPSSPCFIVIEEDVLLAPDFLYFLDQILPTFLDDPSVSTILTFNRNGITKSSSLPSAVYRVENVTLSSAFLIKRSAYEKFIANRGDVCCSENVTDGWRLPGYAYMPDMSRVKINAPNALDIVDDSRRKLFTESRIATKYGNETVTNVERLKADVYDADLKLLIERSRQVKLEGMADCQPGSLLDSPIKVLNLTSGFSVNGHPAFLVNSTNIFGDHYKVPSSAPMS
;
A
#
# COMPACT_ATOMS: atom_id res chain seq x y z
N MET A 1 -4.67 11.93 18.09
CA MET A 1 -5.90 12.60 18.58
C MET A 1 -6.65 13.44 17.53
N ASN A 2 -6.04 14.32 16.70
CA ASN A 2 -6.75 14.86 15.52
C ASN A 2 -6.61 13.96 14.26
N ASN A 3 -5.58 13.12 14.21
CA ASN A 3 -5.22 12.30 13.05
C ASN A 3 -6.34 11.34 12.63
N ILE A 4 -6.80 10.46 13.52
CA ILE A 4 -7.95 9.56 13.27
C ILE A 4 -9.20 10.26 12.71
N ARG A 5 -9.48 11.51 13.11
CA ARG A 5 -10.60 12.29 12.54
C ARG A 5 -10.34 12.62 11.07
N LEU A 6 -9.18 13.20 10.75
CA LEU A 6 -8.81 13.56 9.38
C LEU A 6 -8.71 12.31 8.47
N CYS A 7 -8.23 11.19 9.00
CA CYS A 7 -8.26 9.89 8.35
C CYS A 7 -9.71 9.51 7.99
N LEU A 8 -10.63 9.49 8.96
CA LEU A 8 -12.04 9.17 8.74
C LEU A 8 -12.73 10.14 7.77
N GLU A 9 -12.40 11.43 7.80
CA GLU A 9 -12.89 12.41 6.81
C GLU A 9 -12.44 12.00 5.39
N SER A 10 -11.14 11.73 5.18
CA SER A 10 -10.61 11.30 3.86
C SER A 10 -11.09 9.90 3.41
N VAL A 11 -11.53 9.04 4.34
CA VAL A 11 -12.22 7.78 4.05
C VAL A 11 -13.64 8.05 3.55
N TYR A 12 -14.38 8.95 4.19
CA TYR A 12 -15.75 9.31 3.78
C TYR A 12 -15.84 10.12 2.49
N GLU A 13 -14.75 10.75 2.06
CA GLU A 13 -14.63 11.41 0.75
C GLU A 13 -14.45 10.41 -0.42
N GLN A 14 -14.23 9.11 -0.17
CA GLN A 14 -14.01 8.12 -1.22
C GLN A 14 -15.31 7.74 -1.96
N GLU A 15 -15.32 7.92 -3.27
CA GLU A 15 -16.40 7.40 -4.12
C GLU A 15 -16.44 5.86 -4.07
N GLY A 16 -17.64 5.30 -4.04
CA GLY A 16 -17.86 3.84 -3.91
C GLY A 16 -17.68 3.27 -2.50
N LEU A 17 -17.38 4.09 -1.47
CA LEU A 17 -17.32 3.62 -0.09
C LEU A 17 -18.65 2.97 0.35
N ASN A 18 -18.58 1.80 0.98
CA ASN A 18 -19.66 1.25 1.79
C ASN A 18 -19.32 1.43 3.29
N PRO A 19 -19.93 2.40 4.00
CA PRO A 19 -19.67 2.64 5.42
C PRO A 19 -19.85 1.43 6.33
N ARG A 20 -20.67 0.44 5.94
CA ARG A 20 -20.85 -0.79 6.72
C ARG A 20 -19.59 -1.64 6.78
N ASN A 21 -18.69 -1.50 5.81
CA ASN A 21 -17.42 -2.23 5.75
C ASN A 21 -16.30 -1.54 6.53
N VAL A 22 -16.49 -0.30 6.97
CA VAL A 22 -15.53 0.43 7.81
C VAL A 22 -15.66 -0.02 9.26
N VAL A 23 -14.52 -0.42 9.84
CA VAL A 23 -14.39 -0.78 11.26
C VAL A 23 -13.19 -0.06 11.84
N VAL A 24 -13.38 0.68 12.93
CA VAL A 24 -12.33 1.39 13.65
C VAL A 24 -11.90 0.53 14.84
N ALA A 25 -10.69 -0.03 14.77
CA ALA A 25 -10.11 -0.81 15.85
C ALA A 25 -9.10 0.03 16.66
N PHE A 26 -9.17 -0.03 17.99
CA PHE A 26 -8.39 0.83 18.88
C PHE A 26 -8.15 0.18 20.25
N ASP A 27 -7.10 0.60 20.95
CA ASP A 27 -6.88 0.18 22.34
C ASP A 27 -8.00 0.77 23.23
N SER A 28 -8.64 -0.09 24.01
CA SER A 28 -9.71 0.21 24.97
C SER A 28 -9.41 1.38 25.93
N SER A 29 -8.13 1.72 26.10
CA SER A 29 -7.63 2.84 26.92
C SER A 29 -7.98 4.23 26.36
N TYR A 30 -8.42 4.34 25.10
CA TYR A 30 -8.77 5.59 24.42
C TYR A 30 -10.29 5.68 24.13
N PRO A 31 -11.13 5.93 25.15
CA PRO A 31 -12.59 5.95 24.99
C PRO A 31 -13.08 7.05 24.02
N GLU A 32 -12.33 8.12 23.81
CA GLU A 32 -12.67 9.19 22.86
C GLU A 32 -12.78 8.68 21.40
N VAL A 33 -12.12 7.57 21.07
CA VAL A 33 -12.24 6.92 19.75
C VAL A 33 -13.60 6.23 19.58
N LEU A 34 -14.25 5.80 20.66
CA LEU A 34 -15.61 5.26 20.62
C LEU A 34 -16.63 6.35 20.27
N ASP A 35 -16.53 7.52 20.91
CA ASP A 35 -17.40 8.67 20.65
C ASP A 35 -17.20 9.20 19.22
N LEU A 36 -15.96 9.28 18.74
CA LEU A 36 -15.65 9.63 17.36
C LEU A 36 -16.21 8.60 16.36
N SER A 37 -16.08 7.30 16.66
CA SER A 37 -16.65 6.22 15.83
C SER A 37 -18.17 6.32 15.74
N ALA A 38 -18.85 6.66 16.85
CA ALA A 38 -20.28 6.88 16.90
C ALA A 38 -20.71 8.13 16.10
N LEU A 39 -19.96 9.23 16.18
CA LEU A 39 -20.19 10.45 15.38
C LEU A 39 -20.12 10.15 13.87
N PHE A 40 -19.09 9.42 13.44
CA PHE A 40 -18.93 8.97 12.06
C PHE A 40 -19.82 7.78 11.67
N ARG A 41 -20.59 7.20 12.62
CA ARG A 41 -21.49 6.04 12.43
C ARG A 41 -20.79 4.78 11.88
N VAL A 42 -19.49 4.64 12.16
CA VAL A 42 -18.68 3.46 11.79
C VAL A 42 -18.69 2.43 12.90
N ARG A 43 -18.37 1.17 12.59
CA ARG A 43 -18.33 0.11 13.60
C ARG A 43 -17.07 0.26 14.45
N SER A 44 -17.22 0.41 15.76
CA SER A 44 -16.13 0.40 16.74
C SER A 44 -15.72 -1.02 17.13
N LEU A 45 -14.41 -1.27 17.24
CA LEU A 45 -13.81 -2.49 17.76
C LEU A 45 -12.78 -2.13 18.87
N PRO A 46 -13.23 -1.86 20.12
CA PRO A 46 -12.32 -1.67 21.23
C PRO A 46 -11.60 -2.98 21.57
N LEU A 47 -10.30 -2.91 21.78
CA LEU A 47 -9.43 -4.06 22.05
C LEU A 47 -8.61 -3.82 23.31
N ASN A 48 -8.60 -4.80 24.22
CA ASN A 48 -7.72 -4.75 25.40
C ASN A 48 -6.31 -5.14 24.95
N THR A 49 -5.36 -4.20 24.98
CA THR A 49 -3.97 -4.37 24.56
C THR A 49 -2.99 -3.80 25.59
N SER A 50 -1.72 -4.18 25.52
CA SER A 50 -0.63 -3.59 26.32
C SER A 50 -0.13 -2.25 25.75
N SER A 51 -0.99 -1.53 25.01
CA SER A 51 -0.64 -0.41 24.12
C SER A 51 0.45 -0.72 23.08
N SER A 52 0.75 -2.00 22.83
CA SER A 52 1.66 -2.44 21.77
C SER A 52 0.99 -2.37 20.40
N TYR A 53 1.57 -1.58 19.50
CA TYR A 53 1.11 -1.40 18.11
C TYR A 53 0.89 -2.74 17.37
N SER A 54 1.85 -3.65 17.49
CA SER A 54 1.77 -4.97 16.87
C SER A 54 0.68 -5.84 17.49
N GLU A 55 0.48 -5.76 18.81
CA GLU A 55 -0.60 -6.52 19.46
C GLU A 55 -1.98 -6.02 18.99
N LEU A 56 -2.14 -4.69 18.88
CA LEU A 56 -3.36 -4.05 18.38
C LEU A 56 -3.67 -4.49 16.94
N LEU A 57 -2.71 -4.43 16.02
CA LEU A 57 -2.92 -4.87 14.64
C LEU A 57 -3.19 -6.38 14.54
N VAL A 58 -2.46 -7.26 15.26
CA VAL A 58 -2.69 -8.72 15.20
C VAL A 58 -4.09 -9.06 15.71
N LYS A 59 -4.52 -8.46 16.82
CA LYS A 59 -5.88 -8.64 17.36
C LYS A 59 -6.95 -8.08 16.42
N SER A 60 -6.74 -6.88 15.87
CA SER A 60 -7.66 -6.25 14.90
C SER A 60 -7.88 -7.13 13.68
N LEU A 61 -6.79 -7.60 13.07
CA LEU A 61 -6.85 -8.49 11.90
C LEU A 61 -7.54 -9.82 12.21
N SER A 62 -7.23 -10.45 13.35
CA SER A 62 -7.88 -11.70 13.77
C SER A 62 -9.40 -11.55 13.94
N GLN A 63 -9.85 -10.46 14.58
CA GLN A 63 -11.27 -10.15 14.73
C GLN A 63 -11.94 -9.83 13.39
N MET A 64 -11.29 -9.05 12.52
CA MET A 64 -11.82 -8.73 11.18
C MET A 64 -11.95 -10.00 10.31
N MET A 65 -10.92 -10.84 10.27
CA MET A 65 -10.91 -12.13 9.58
C MET A 65 -12.02 -13.07 10.06
N SER A 66 -12.44 -12.94 11.32
CA SER A 66 -13.55 -13.69 11.91
C SER A 66 -14.92 -13.05 11.61
N ALA A 67 -15.00 -11.72 11.63
CA ALA A 67 -16.25 -10.96 11.44
C ALA A 67 -16.74 -10.92 9.98
N PHE A 68 -15.86 -11.15 8.99
CA PHE A 68 -16.22 -11.24 7.58
C PHE A 68 -15.62 -12.52 6.96
N PRO A 69 -16.17 -13.72 7.24
CA PRO A 69 -15.57 -14.99 6.82
C PRO A 69 -15.58 -15.18 5.30
N SER A 70 -16.58 -14.65 4.59
CA SER A 70 -16.69 -14.69 3.13
C SER A 70 -15.67 -13.81 2.41
N SER A 71 -15.03 -12.88 3.10
CA SER A 71 -14.09 -11.92 2.52
C SER A 71 -12.72 -12.57 2.34
N PRO A 72 -12.16 -12.71 1.11
CA PRO A 72 -10.77 -13.11 0.91
C PRO A 72 -9.71 -12.09 1.44
N CYS A 73 -10.08 -11.21 2.40
CA CYS A 73 -9.96 -9.78 2.13
C CYS A 73 -10.27 -8.72 3.24
N PHE A 74 -9.36 -7.75 3.54
CA PHE A 74 -9.62 -6.53 4.37
C PHE A 74 -8.64 -5.34 4.15
N ILE A 75 -9.07 -4.08 4.06
CA ILE A 75 -8.18 -2.89 4.15
C ILE A 75 -7.82 -2.57 5.60
N VAL A 76 -6.54 -2.25 5.81
CA VAL A 76 -5.97 -1.59 6.99
C VAL A 76 -5.53 -0.17 6.60
N ILE A 77 -5.87 0.80 7.44
CA ILE A 77 -5.48 2.21 7.32
C ILE A 77 -5.06 2.66 8.72
N GLU A 78 -3.81 3.12 8.87
CA GLU A 78 -3.26 3.66 10.12
C GLU A 78 -3.82 5.08 10.39
N GLU A 79 -3.94 5.49 11.67
CA GLU A 79 -4.71 6.71 12.02
C GLU A 79 -4.11 8.01 11.49
N ASP A 80 -2.81 8.03 11.17
CA ASP A 80 -2.09 9.19 10.65
C ASP A 80 -2.12 9.28 9.12
N VAL A 81 -2.97 8.51 8.45
CA VAL A 81 -3.02 8.46 6.99
C VAL A 81 -4.20 9.25 6.44
N LEU A 82 -3.92 10.05 5.39
CA LEU A 82 -4.95 10.69 4.58
C LEU A 82 -4.98 10.02 3.20
N LEU A 83 -6.17 9.64 2.75
CA LEU A 83 -6.35 9.01 1.44
C LEU A 83 -6.28 10.04 0.30
N ALA A 84 -5.80 9.61 -0.87
CA ALA A 84 -5.94 10.37 -2.10
C ALA A 84 -7.38 10.25 -2.66
N PRO A 85 -7.86 11.19 -3.48
CA PRO A 85 -9.23 11.16 -4.01
C PRO A 85 -9.57 9.95 -4.88
N ASP A 86 -8.56 9.27 -5.45
CA ASP A 86 -8.73 8.05 -6.25
C ASP A 86 -8.37 6.76 -5.48
N PHE A 87 -8.16 6.79 -4.16
CA PHE A 87 -7.63 5.61 -3.44
C PHE A 87 -8.49 4.35 -3.66
N LEU A 88 -9.82 4.40 -3.50
CA LEU A 88 -10.67 3.24 -3.80
C LEU A 88 -10.74 2.91 -5.31
N TYR A 89 -10.72 3.92 -6.18
CA TYR A 89 -10.78 3.72 -7.64
C TYR A 89 -9.50 3.09 -8.21
N PHE A 90 -8.33 3.46 -7.69
CA PHE A 90 -7.04 2.83 -7.97
C PHE A 90 -7.06 1.35 -7.58
N LEU A 91 -7.60 1.04 -6.40
CA LEU A 91 -7.65 -0.31 -5.87
C LEU A 91 -8.62 -1.21 -6.65
N ASP A 92 -9.80 -0.70 -7.02
CA ASP A 92 -10.76 -1.43 -7.85
C ASP A 92 -10.17 -1.82 -9.22
N GLN A 93 -9.47 -0.89 -9.90
CA GLN A 93 -8.82 -1.13 -11.19
C GLN A 93 -7.80 -2.28 -11.18
N ILE A 94 -7.11 -2.52 -10.06
CA ILE A 94 -6.07 -3.55 -9.95
C ILE A 94 -6.50 -4.81 -9.20
N LEU A 95 -7.62 -4.75 -8.46
CA LEU A 95 -8.12 -5.85 -7.62
C LEU A 95 -8.33 -7.18 -8.37
N PRO A 96 -8.89 -7.23 -9.61
CA PRO A 96 -9.11 -8.49 -10.30
C PRO A 96 -7.81 -9.24 -10.62
N THR A 97 -6.84 -8.58 -11.26
CA THR A 97 -5.52 -9.16 -11.56
C THR A 97 -4.73 -9.45 -10.31
N PHE A 98 -4.94 -8.68 -9.24
CA PHE A 98 -4.32 -8.91 -7.95
C PHE A 98 -4.89 -10.13 -7.20
N LEU A 99 -6.20 -10.37 -7.26
CA LEU A 99 -6.83 -11.57 -6.70
C LEU A 99 -6.37 -12.83 -7.44
N ASP A 100 -6.26 -12.75 -8.77
CA ASP A 100 -5.90 -13.84 -9.67
C ASP A 100 -4.40 -14.23 -9.61
N ASP A 101 -3.49 -13.31 -9.27
CA ASP A 101 -2.06 -13.65 -9.11
C ASP A 101 -1.79 -14.34 -7.74
N PRO A 102 -1.31 -15.60 -7.70
CA PRO A 102 -1.02 -16.34 -6.47
C PRO A 102 0.36 -16.02 -5.85
N SER A 103 1.28 -15.44 -6.63
CA SER A 103 2.63 -15.05 -6.19
C SER A 103 2.64 -13.69 -5.48
N VAL A 104 1.71 -12.82 -5.87
CA VAL A 104 1.51 -11.50 -5.27
C VAL A 104 0.59 -11.67 -4.07
N SER A 105 1.16 -11.55 -2.87
CA SER A 105 0.36 -11.48 -1.66
C SER A 105 -0.16 -10.05 -1.39
N THR A 106 0.34 -9.03 -2.11
CA THR A 106 0.38 -7.68 -1.53
C THR A 106 0.06 -6.48 -2.47
N ILE A 107 -0.37 -5.31 -1.94
CA ILE A 107 -0.45 -4.00 -2.64
C ILE A 107 -0.12 -2.89 -1.63
N LEU A 108 0.99 -2.18 -1.84
CA LEU A 108 1.29 -0.95 -1.11
C LEU A 108 0.51 0.19 -1.74
N THR A 109 -0.02 1.12 -0.92
CA THR A 109 -0.56 2.39 -1.43
C THR A 109 0.38 3.57 -1.20
N PHE A 110 1.42 3.40 -0.39
CA PHE A 110 2.48 4.38 -0.16
C PHE A 110 3.80 3.93 -0.80
N ASN A 111 4.24 4.63 -1.84
CA ASN A 111 5.58 4.48 -2.38
C ASN A 111 6.58 5.27 -1.51
N ARG A 112 7.40 4.55 -0.74
CA ARG A 112 8.44 5.15 0.11
C ARG A 112 9.44 5.99 -0.70
N ASN A 113 9.69 5.61 -1.94
CA ASN A 113 10.60 6.27 -2.87
C ASN A 113 9.87 7.18 -3.89
N GLY A 114 8.56 7.40 -3.70
CA GLY A 114 7.69 8.26 -4.50
C GLY A 114 7.89 9.77 -4.22
N ILE A 115 9.15 10.23 -4.19
CA ILE A 115 9.49 11.64 -4.01
C ILE A 115 9.31 12.42 -5.33
N THR A 116 9.04 13.72 -5.23
CA THR A 116 8.74 14.63 -6.37
C THR A 116 9.77 14.62 -7.50
N LYS A 117 11.01 14.19 -7.21
CA LYS A 117 12.15 14.15 -8.14
C LYS A 117 12.24 12.85 -8.95
N SER A 118 11.55 11.78 -8.53
CA SER A 118 11.67 10.43 -9.10
C SER A 118 10.34 9.75 -9.43
N SER A 119 9.21 10.26 -8.95
CA SER A 119 7.87 9.75 -9.22
C SER A 119 6.95 10.85 -9.77
N SER A 120 6.17 10.49 -10.79
CA SER A 120 5.31 11.41 -11.55
C SER A 120 4.28 10.72 -12.46
N LEU A 121 4.18 9.38 -12.44
CA LEU A 121 3.27 8.62 -13.31
C LEU A 121 2.07 8.08 -12.51
N PRO A 122 0.91 8.74 -12.50
CA PRO A 122 -0.23 8.28 -11.71
C PRO A 122 -0.79 6.94 -12.22
N SER A 123 -0.57 6.63 -13.50
CA SER A 123 -1.02 5.43 -14.19
C SER A 123 -0.08 4.22 -14.10
N ALA A 124 1.07 4.35 -13.43
CA ALA A 124 2.10 3.32 -13.34
C ALA A 124 2.04 2.55 -12.02
N VAL A 125 2.24 1.24 -12.11
CA VAL A 125 2.28 0.30 -10.98
C VAL A 125 3.41 -0.71 -11.22
N TYR A 126 4.09 -1.10 -10.14
CA TYR A 126 5.28 -1.95 -10.15
C TYR A 126 5.06 -3.22 -9.32
N ARG A 127 5.66 -4.34 -9.73
CA ARG A 127 6.06 -5.40 -8.78
C ARG A 127 7.40 -5.01 -8.14
N VAL A 128 7.52 -5.16 -6.83
CA VAL A 128 8.75 -4.87 -6.06
C VAL A 128 9.06 -6.02 -5.07
N GLU A 129 10.13 -5.97 -4.25
CA GLU A 129 10.56 -7.07 -3.32
C GLU A 129 10.69 -6.66 -1.81
N ASN A 130 11.15 -7.51 -0.89
CA ASN A 130 11.38 -7.19 0.54
C ASN A 130 10.25 -6.44 1.28
N VAL A 131 9.24 -7.22 1.63
CA VAL A 131 7.93 -6.90 2.21
C VAL A 131 8.05 -6.20 3.60
N THR A 132 7.69 -4.90 3.72
CA THR A 132 7.58 -4.08 4.98
C THR A 132 6.28 -3.20 5.07
N LEU A 133 5.32 -3.56 5.92
CA LEU A 133 3.95 -3.01 6.01
C LEU A 133 3.89 -1.62 6.65
N SER A 134 3.19 -0.66 6.06
CA SER A 134 2.91 0.63 6.71
C SER A 134 1.80 1.43 6.06
N SER A 135 1.26 2.38 6.81
CA SER A 135 0.31 3.42 6.42
C SER A 135 -1.04 2.85 5.96
N ALA A 136 -1.20 2.56 4.66
CA ALA A 136 -2.45 2.01 4.15
C ALA A 136 -2.18 0.91 3.14
N PHE A 137 -2.88 -0.20 3.37
CA PHE A 137 -2.72 -1.44 2.64
C PHE A 137 -4.00 -2.25 2.78
N LEU A 138 -4.39 -2.89 1.70
CA LEU A 138 -5.32 -4.01 1.69
C LEU A 138 -4.64 -5.18 2.51
N ILE A 139 -5.27 -6.32 2.84
CA ILE A 139 -4.56 -7.51 3.41
C ILE A 139 -5.06 -8.89 2.91
N LYS A 140 -4.19 -9.74 2.31
CA LYS A 140 -4.60 -11.02 1.67
C LYS A 140 -4.99 -12.03 2.74
N ARG A 141 -6.22 -12.54 2.74
CA ARG A 141 -6.66 -13.57 3.71
C ARG A 141 -5.67 -14.74 3.73
N SER A 142 -5.37 -15.30 2.57
CA SER A 142 -4.42 -16.41 2.41
C SER A 142 -2.99 -16.05 2.81
N ALA A 143 -2.59 -14.77 2.75
CA ALA A 143 -1.28 -14.31 3.22
C ALA A 143 -1.27 -14.06 4.74
N TYR A 144 -2.35 -13.52 5.31
CA TYR A 144 -2.54 -13.43 6.76
C TYR A 144 -2.54 -14.82 7.39
N GLU A 145 -3.33 -15.75 6.87
CA GLU A 145 -3.44 -17.15 7.33
C GLU A 145 -2.08 -17.90 7.21
N LYS A 146 -1.25 -17.54 6.22
CA LYS A 146 0.07 -18.16 5.99
C LYS A 146 1.21 -17.51 6.79
N PHE A 147 1.17 -16.21 7.04
CA PHE A 147 2.34 -15.44 7.54
C PHE A 147 2.12 -14.68 8.86
N ILE A 148 0.88 -14.40 9.27
CA ILE A 148 0.56 -13.59 10.47
C ILE A 148 -0.23 -14.41 11.50
N ALA A 149 -1.22 -15.20 11.06
CA ALA A 149 -2.05 -16.03 11.92
C ALA A 149 -1.17 -17.02 12.72
N ASN A 150 -1.25 -16.94 14.06
CA ASN A 150 -0.42 -17.71 14.99
C ASN A 150 1.11 -17.55 14.80
N ARG A 151 1.54 -16.41 14.20
CA ARG A 151 2.95 -16.10 13.83
C ARG A 151 3.33 -14.63 14.07
N GLY A 152 2.58 -13.93 14.93
CA GLY A 152 2.78 -12.51 15.24
C GLY A 152 4.16 -12.19 15.83
N ASP A 153 4.73 -13.13 16.57
CA ASP A 153 6.09 -13.12 17.09
C ASP A 153 7.18 -13.07 15.99
N VAL A 154 6.91 -13.63 14.81
CA VAL A 154 7.87 -13.72 13.70
C VAL A 154 7.74 -12.55 12.71
N CYS A 155 6.53 -12.22 12.28
CA CYS A 155 6.29 -11.15 11.30
C CYS A 155 6.40 -9.74 11.89
N CYS A 156 6.10 -9.63 13.18
CA CYS A 156 5.47 -8.44 13.74
C CYS A 156 6.05 -8.08 15.14
N SER A 157 7.24 -8.59 15.47
CA SER A 157 7.91 -8.36 16.76
C SER A 157 8.23 -6.88 17.03
N GLU A 158 8.48 -6.55 18.31
CA GLU A 158 8.48 -5.17 18.84
C GLU A 158 9.59 -4.24 18.30
N ASN A 159 10.51 -4.74 17.46
CA ASN A 159 11.65 -4.00 16.92
C ASN A 159 11.51 -3.59 15.43
N VAL A 160 10.37 -3.80 14.76
CA VAL A 160 10.16 -3.30 13.40
C VAL A 160 9.76 -1.81 13.39
N THR A 161 10.76 -0.96 13.60
CA THR A 161 10.68 0.52 13.54
C THR A 161 10.02 1.09 12.29
N ASP A 162 10.01 0.31 11.22
CA ASP A 162 9.55 0.70 9.89
C ASP A 162 8.31 -0.09 9.43
N GLY A 163 7.74 -0.92 10.32
CA GLY A 163 6.53 -1.71 10.07
C GLY A 163 6.78 -3.19 9.70
N TRP A 164 5.71 -4.00 9.69
CA TRP A 164 5.83 -5.47 9.76
C TRP A 164 6.41 -6.13 8.50
N ARG A 165 7.26 -7.15 8.66
CA ARG A 165 7.85 -7.86 7.52
C ARG A 165 7.15 -9.17 7.21
N LEU A 166 6.83 -9.37 5.93
CA LEU A 166 6.23 -10.60 5.40
C LEU A 166 7.13 -11.22 4.31
N PRO A 167 6.74 -12.35 3.70
CA PRO A 167 7.30 -12.87 2.42
C PRO A 167 6.32 -12.71 1.23
N GLY A 168 6.84 -12.66 -0.01
CA GLY A 168 6.06 -12.59 -1.26
C GLY A 168 6.21 -11.26 -2.03
N TYR A 169 5.38 -11.05 -3.06
CA TYR A 169 5.37 -9.84 -3.93
C TYR A 169 4.16 -8.92 -3.70
N ALA A 170 4.25 -7.64 -4.06
CA ALA A 170 3.15 -6.65 -4.13
C ALA A 170 3.02 -6.07 -5.53
N TYR A 171 1.90 -5.39 -5.73
CA TYR A 171 1.86 -4.20 -6.56
C TYR A 171 2.14 -2.93 -5.73
N MET A 172 2.77 -1.91 -6.29
CA MET A 172 2.95 -0.60 -5.67
C MET A 172 2.82 0.47 -6.75
N PRO A 173 2.01 1.51 -6.58
CA PRO A 173 1.94 2.59 -7.56
C PRO A 173 3.26 3.36 -7.60
N ASP A 174 3.55 4.03 -8.72
CA ASP A 174 4.60 5.04 -8.74
C ASP A 174 4.22 6.20 -7.81
N MET A 175 3.13 6.91 -8.13
CA MET A 175 2.58 7.96 -7.27
C MET A 175 1.70 7.37 -6.16
N SER A 176 2.08 7.61 -4.90
CA SER A 176 1.34 7.17 -3.71
C SER A 176 -0.14 7.56 -3.76
N ARG A 177 -1.01 6.67 -3.29
CA ARG A 177 -2.46 6.91 -3.11
C ARG A 177 -2.84 7.31 -1.70
N VAL A 178 -1.85 7.60 -0.87
CA VAL A 178 -2.02 8.17 0.47
C VAL A 178 -0.92 9.19 0.79
N LYS A 179 -1.23 10.09 1.73
CA LYS A 179 -0.30 11.01 2.37
C LYS A 179 -0.24 10.70 3.86
N ILE A 180 0.96 10.51 4.39
CA ILE A 180 1.18 10.37 5.84
C ILE A 180 1.14 11.76 6.48
N ASN A 181 0.24 11.93 7.44
CA ASN A 181 0.08 13.09 8.32
C ASN A 181 0.86 12.86 9.62
N ALA A 182 2.16 12.61 9.46
CA ALA A 182 3.10 12.28 10.53
C ALA A 182 3.12 13.36 11.64
N PRO A 183 3.53 13.01 12.88
CA PRO A 183 3.92 14.00 13.88
C PRO A 183 5.02 14.93 13.35
N ASN A 184 5.27 16.05 14.03
CA ASN A 184 6.19 17.06 13.52
C ASN A 184 7.58 16.46 13.30
N ALA A 185 8.28 16.86 12.23
CA ALA A 185 9.63 16.39 11.94
C ALA A 185 10.65 16.66 13.08
N LEU A 186 10.30 17.54 14.01
CA LEU A 186 11.02 17.82 15.26
C LEU A 186 10.98 16.66 16.27
N ASP A 187 9.88 15.89 16.28
CA ASP A 187 9.65 14.78 17.21
C ASP A 187 10.40 13.50 16.78
N ILE A 188 10.85 13.44 15.52
CA ILE A 188 11.65 12.35 14.97
C ILE A 188 13.11 12.58 15.34
N VAL A 189 13.60 11.89 16.36
CA VAL A 189 14.99 12.01 16.88
C VAL A 189 16.05 11.61 15.85
N ASP A 190 15.77 10.59 15.03
CA ASP A 190 16.70 10.13 13.99
C ASP A 190 16.62 10.98 12.71
N ASP A 191 17.76 11.59 12.33
CA ASP A 191 17.94 12.36 11.11
C ASP A 191 17.65 11.56 9.81
N SER A 192 17.84 10.24 9.81
CA SER A 192 17.61 9.40 8.63
C SER A 192 16.11 9.24 8.33
N ARG A 193 15.32 8.89 9.36
CA ARG A 193 13.86 8.93 9.33
C ARG A 193 13.34 10.34 9.11
N ARG A 194 13.93 11.37 9.73
CA ARG A 194 13.52 12.76 9.49
C ARG A 194 13.63 13.11 8.01
N LYS A 195 14.77 12.84 7.37
CA LYS A 195 14.94 13.00 5.91
C LYS A 195 13.91 12.20 5.10
N LEU A 196 13.65 10.95 5.48
CA LEU A 196 12.65 10.11 4.82
C LEU A 196 11.26 10.76 4.83
N PHE A 197 10.86 11.45 5.90
CA PHE A 197 9.53 12.08 6.01
C PHE A 197 9.51 13.58 5.61
N THR A 198 10.65 14.29 5.55
CA THR A 198 10.71 15.69 5.08
C THR A 198 10.85 15.86 3.57
N GLU A 199 11.38 14.86 2.84
CA GLU A 199 11.42 14.93 1.38
C GLU A 199 10.00 14.90 0.78
N SER A 200 9.74 15.86 -0.11
CA SER A 200 8.39 16.11 -0.62
C SER A 200 7.93 14.98 -1.54
N ARG A 201 6.68 14.54 -1.34
CA ARG A 201 5.99 13.51 -2.14
C ARG A 201 4.70 14.06 -2.71
N ILE A 202 4.30 13.52 -3.85
CA ILE A 202 3.02 13.84 -4.49
C ILE A 202 2.15 12.61 -4.40
N ALA A 203 1.02 12.72 -3.71
CA ALA A 203 -0.10 11.83 -3.92
C ALA A 203 -0.95 12.33 -5.09
N THR A 204 -1.69 11.44 -5.74
CA THR A 204 -2.68 11.78 -6.76
C THR A 204 -3.68 12.84 -6.27
N LYS A 205 -4.15 13.68 -7.20
CA LYS A 205 -4.96 14.88 -6.90
C LYS A 205 -6.38 14.83 -7.44
N TYR A 206 -6.67 13.89 -8.33
CA TYR A 206 -7.93 13.76 -9.05
C TYR A 206 -8.47 12.34 -8.85
N GLY A 207 -9.79 12.18 -8.72
CA GLY A 207 -10.42 10.89 -8.41
C GLY A 207 -10.47 9.89 -9.58
N ASN A 208 -10.03 10.29 -10.78
CA ASN A 208 -10.24 9.58 -12.05
C ASN A 208 -8.94 9.15 -12.74
N GLU A 209 -7.84 9.04 -12.00
CA GLU A 209 -6.54 8.60 -12.53
C GLU A 209 -6.60 7.11 -12.91
N THR A 210 -6.32 6.80 -14.19
CA THR A 210 -6.43 5.43 -14.71
C THR A 210 -5.11 4.67 -14.69
N VAL A 211 -5.12 3.45 -14.18
CA VAL A 211 -3.97 2.54 -14.20
C VAL A 211 -3.84 1.89 -15.57
N THR A 212 -2.62 1.83 -16.11
CA THR A 212 -2.38 1.29 -17.46
C THR A 212 -1.68 -0.06 -17.42
N ASN A 213 -2.12 -0.98 -18.29
CA ASN A 213 -1.55 -2.31 -18.50
C ASN A 213 -1.51 -3.22 -17.24
N VAL A 214 -2.59 -3.19 -16.45
CA VAL A 214 -2.72 -3.96 -15.18
C VAL A 214 -2.41 -5.45 -15.37
N GLU A 215 -2.79 -6.02 -16.51
CA GLU A 215 -2.55 -7.42 -16.87
C GLU A 215 -1.06 -7.81 -16.94
N ARG A 216 -0.16 -6.84 -17.19
CA ARG A 216 1.30 -7.04 -17.23
C ARG A 216 1.92 -7.17 -15.84
N LEU A 217 1.18 -6.87 -14.78
CA LEU A 217 1.64 -7.01 -13.39
C LEU A 217 1.77 -8.48 -12.94
N LYS A 218 1.24 -9.45 -13.71
CA LYS A 218 1.41 -10.89 -13.45
C LYS A 218 2.87 -11.32 -13.61
N ALA A 219 3.34 -12.20 -12.72
CA ALA A 219 4.77 -12.53 -12.55
C ALA A 219 5.53 -12.78 -13.88
N ASP A 220 5.16 -13.81 -14.62
CA ASP A 220 5.86 -14.21 -15.86
C ASP A 220 5.90 -13.10 -16.94
N VAL A 221 4.87 -12.23 -16.97
CA VAL A 221 4.77 -11.12 -17.91
C VAL A 221 5.65 -9.95 -17.46
N TYR A 222 5.60 -9.62 -16.16
CA TYR A 222 6.39 -8.55 -15.58
C TYR A 222 7.89 -8.84 -15.64
N ASP A 223 8.31 -10.08 -15.38
CA ASP A 223 9.71 -10.47 -15.41
C ASP A 223 10.27 -10.47 -16.85
N ALA A 224 9.46 -10.90 -17.83
CA ALA A 224 9.78 -10.78 -19.25
C ALA A 224 9.90 -9.31 -19.70
N ASP A 225 9.01 -8.44 -19.22
CA ASP A 225 9.05 -7.00 -19.50
C ASP A 225 10.26 -6.32 -18.86
N LEU A 226 10.52 -6.58 -17.59
CA LEU A 226 11.65 -6.03 -16.85
C LEU A 226 12.96 -6.43 -17.53
N LYS A 227 13.08 -7.68 -17.99
CA LYS A 227 14.21 -8.14 -18.80
C LYS A 227 14.33 -7.34 -20.11
N LEU A 228 13.26 -7.21 -20.90
CA LEU A 228 13.27 -6.44 -22.15
C LEU A 228 13.64 -4.97 -21.94
N LEU A 229 13.24 -4.38 -20.81
CA LEU A 229 13.56 -3.00 -20.43
C LEU A 229 15.04 -2.86 -20.05
N ILE A 230 15.60 -3.80 -19.29
CA ILE A 230 17.04 -3.84 -18.97
C ILE A 230 17.88 -4.03 -20.24
N GLU A 231 17.49 -4.95 -21.12
CA GLU A 231 18.19 -5.21 -22.40
C GLU A 231 18.17 -4.00 -23.36
N ARG A 232 17.12 -3.16 -23.29
CA ARG A 232 16.97 -1.92 -24.09
C ARG A 232 17.52 -0.67 -23.42
N SER A 233 17.89 -0.74 -22.13
CA SER A 233 18.35 0.42 -21.37
C SER A 233 19.77 0.82 -21.77
N ARG A 234 20.02 2.14 -21.86
CA ARG A 234 21.36 2.68 -22.06
C ARG A 234 22.19 2.42 -20.80
N GLN A 235 23.16 1.51 -20.88
CA GLN A 235 24.14 1.33 -19.83
C GLN A 235 24.96 2.62 -19.63
N VAL A 236 25.08 3.06 -18.37
CA VAL A 236 25.88 4.21 -17.97
C VAL A 236 27.04 3.69 -17.10
N LYS A 237 28.28 4.08 -17.42
CA LYS A 237 29.44 3.79 -16.60
C LYS A 237 29.44 4.68 -15.36
N LEU A 238 29.55 4.08 -14.18
CA LEU A 238 29.65 4.81 -12.89
C LEU A 238 31.04 5.44 -12.66
N GLU A 239 32.00 5.16 -13.54
CA GLU A 239 33.36 5.73 -13.54
C GLU A 239 33.30 7.26 -13.75
N GLY A 240 33.27 8.01 -12.65
CA GLY A 240 33.14 9.48 -12.65
C GLY A 240 31.91 10.01 -11.90
N MET A 241 30.95 9.15 -11.53
CA MET A 241 29.75 9.52 -10.76
C MET A 241 29.92 9.34 -9.24
N ALA A 242 31.17 9.25 -8.76
CA ALA A 242 31.48 8.92 -7.36
C ALA A 242 31.08 10.03 -6.37
N ASP A 243 31.21 11.30 -6.78
CA ASP A 243 30.55 12.41 -6.09
C ASP A 243 29.13 12.55 -6.64
N CYS A 244 28.12 12.47 -5.76
CA CYS A 244 26.70 12.59 -6.11
C CYS A 244 26.28 14.05 -6.43
N GLN A 245 27.03 14.73 -7.29
CA GLN A 245 26.77 16.10 -7.72
C GLN A 245 25.54 16.17 -8.63
N PRO A 246 24.68 17.19 -8.48
CA PRO A 246 23.65 17.51 -9.48
C PRO A 246 24.28 17.71 -10.87
N GLY A 247 23.70 17.09 -11.91
CA GLY A 247 24.22 17.15 -13.28
C GLY A 247 25.29 16.10 -13.64
N SER A 248 25.62 15.17 -12.74
CA SER A 248 26.51 14.03 -13.03
C SER A 248 25.90 13.00 -14.00
N LEU A 249 24.57 12.90 -14.06
CA LEU A 249 23.86 12.34 -15.21
C LEU A 249 23.80 13.41 -16.31
N LEU A 250 24.35 13.12 -17.50
CA LEU A 250 24.38 14.07 -18.61
C LEU A 250 22.99 14.66 -18.93
N ASP A 251 22.97 15.94 -19.32
CA ASP A 251 21.85 16.63 -19.99
C ASP A 251 21.57 16.09 -21.42
N SER A 252 21.61 14.76 -21.58
CA SER A 252 20.99 14.09 -22.73
C SER A 252 19.48 14.24 -22.57
N PRO A 253 18.75 14.88 -23.52
CA PRO A 253 17.30 14.99 -23.41
C PRO A 253 16.69 13.59 -23.45
N ILE A 254 16.22 13.12 -22.29
CA ILE A 254 15.48 11.87 -22.16
C ILE A 254 14.22 12.05 -23.01
N LYS A 255 14.17 11.37 -24.16
CA LYS A 255 13.00 11.44 -25.05
C LYS A 255 11.81 10.87 -24.29
N VAL A 256 10.88 11.74 -23.91
CA VAL A 256 9.54 11.36 -23.50
C VAL A 256 8.90 10.65 -24.70
N LEU A 257 8.88 9.32 -24.66
CA LEU A 257 8.23 8.52 -25.68
C LEU A 257 6.71 8.67 -25.53
N ASN A 258 6.04 8.92 -26.66
CA ASN A 258 4.62 9.22 -26.65
C ASN A 258 3.82 7.93 -26.37
N LEU A 259 3.07 7.91 -25.27
CA LEU A 259 2.48 6.70 -24.67
C LEU A 259 1.20 6.21 -25.39
N THR A 260 1.10 6.42 -26.69
CA THR A 260 0.11 5.75 -27.55
C THR A 260 0.59 4.41 -28.10
N SER A 261 1.88 4.07 -27.94
CA SER A 261 2.45 2.79 -28.41
C SER A 261 3.55 2.24 -27.49
N GLY A 262 3.14 1.56 -26.40
CA GLY A 262 3.94 0.55 -25.68
C GLY A 262 5.18 1.02 -24.89
N PHE A 263 5.36 0.44 -23.70
CA PHE A 263 6.48 0.63 -22.78
C PHE A 263 6.60 2.01 -22.12
N SER A 264 6.34 2.04 -20.81
CA SER A 264 6.91 3.04 -19.89
C SER A 264 7.35 2.32 -18.62
N VAL A 265 8.62 2.46 -18.25
CA VAL A 265 9.12 2.16 -16.90
C VAL A 265 10.16 3.22 -16.56
N ASN A 266 9.80 4.10 -15.63
CA ASN A 266 10.77 4.79 -14.79
C ASN A 266 11.16 3.80 -13.68
N GLY A 267 12.47 3.53 -13.53
CA GLY A 267 12.96 2.48 -12.61
C GLY A 267 14.06 2.97 -11.68
N HIS A 268 13.75 3.07 -10.39
CA HIS A 268 14.70 3.18 -9.29
C HIS A 268 14.19 2.31 -8.10
N PRO A 269 15.08 1.83 -7.20
CA PRO A 269 14.83 0.62 -6.40
C PRO A 269 13.67 0.76 -5.40
N ALA A 270 13.00 -0.34 -5.03
CA ALA A 270 11.74 -0.30 -4.28
C ALA A 270 11.44 -1.59 -3.49
N PHE A 271 10.67 -1.48 -2.38
CA PHE A 271 10.31 -2.57 -1.47
C PHE A 271 8.83 -2.48 -0.91
N LEU A 272 8.25 -3.47 -0.17
CA LEU A 272 6.86 -4.08 -0.35
C LEU A 272 5.75 -4.13 0.80
N VAL A 273 4.61 -4.92 0.63
CA VAL A 273 3.36 -5.41 1.41
C VAL A 273 1.97 -4.71 1.20
N ASN A 274 0.74 -5.09 1.67
CA ASN A 274 -0.06 -6.35 1.81
C ASN A 274 -1.42 -6.18 1.05
N SER A 275 -2.29 -7.18 0.73
CA SER A 275 -3.59 -6.88 0.04
C SER A 275 -4.82 -7.84 -0.03
N THR A 276 -6.03 -7.37 0.34
CA THR A 276 -7.40 -7.49 -0.31
C THR A 276 -8.54 -6.63 0.40
N ASN A 277 -9.84 -6.70 -0.04
CA ASN A 277 -11.15 -5.95 0.24
C ASN A 277 -11.18 -4.58 0.93
N ILE A 278 -11.95 -3.70 0.28
CA ILE A 278 -13.10 -3.02 0.93
C ILE A 278 -14.49 -3.43 0.39
N PHE A 279 -14.57 -4.29 -0.63
CA PHE A 279 -15.76 -4.46 -1.48
C PHE A 279 -16.74 -5.57 -1.05
N GLY A 280 -18.03 -5.41 -1.36
CA GLY A 280 -19.15 -6.23 -0.87
C GLY A 280 -19.51 -7.48 -1.70
N ASP A 281 -20.65 -8.09 -1.38
CA ASP A 281 -21.06 -9.48 -1.69
C ASP A 281 -21.31 -9.85 -3.18
N HIS A 282 -20.71 -9.14 -4.15
CA HIS A 282 -20.78 -9.53 -5.57
C HIS A 282 -19.92 -10.77 -5.90
N TYR A 283 -18.98 -11.13 -5.04
CA TYR A 283 -18.05 -12.26 -5.25
C TYR A 283 -18.54 -13.57 -4.62
N LYS A 284 -19.47 -14.25 -5.28
CA LYS A 284 -19.69 -15.69 -5.04
C LYS A 284 -18.70 -16.50 -5.88
N VAL A 285 -17.77 -17.18 -5.21
CA VAL A 285 -16.93 -18.20 -5.85
C VAL A 285 -17.82 -19.34 -6.37
N PRO A 286 -17.68 -19.79 -7.63
CA PRO A 286 -18.40 -20.96 -8.11
C PRO A 286 -17.97 -22.21 -7.34
N SER A 287 -18.92 -22.95 -6.77
CA SER A 287 -18.64 -24.26 -6.18
C SER A 287 -18.25 -25.24 -7.30
N SER A 288 -17.02 -25.77 -7.26
CA SER A 288 -16.59 -26.82 -8.16
C SER A 288 -17.47 -28.06 -7.96
N ALA A 289 -18.09 -28.53 -9.05
CA ALA A 289 -18.79 -29.81 -9.05
C ALA A 289 -17.77 -30.95 -8.93
N PRO A 290 -18.06 -32.02 -8.17
CA PRO A 290 -17.18 -33.18 -8.13
C PRO A 290 -17.21 -33.89 -9.50
N MET A 291 -16.03 -34.17 -10.05
CA MET A 291 -15.91 -35.06 -11.21
C MET A 291 -16.08 -36.51 -10.77
N SER A 292 -16.96 -37.24 -11.46
CA SER A 292 -17.20 -38.68 -11.35
C SER A 292 -16.61 -39.42 -12.54
#